data_AF-A0A9D7LRN7-F1
#
_entry.id   AF-A0A9D7LRN7-F1
#
_cell.length_a   1.000
_cell.length_b   1.000
_cell.length_c   1.000
_cell.angle_alpha   90.00
_cell.angle_beta   90.00
_cell.angle_gamma   90.00
#
_symmetry.space_group_name_H-M   'P 1'
#
loop_
_entity.id
_entity.type
_entity.pdbx_description
1 polymer ?
#
loop_
_entity_poly.entity_id
_entity_poly.type
_entity_poly.pdbx_seq_one_letter_code
_entity_poly.pdbx_strand_id
1 'polypeptide(L)'
;MSHKHAHLMRTIFQDPPSANIHWREIESLLLHLGAEVEPSHGARFKITLNRVDAFLHHPHNSSTCSRTDIKHLRELLTHAGVTLSSYEGGASG
;
A
#
# COMPACT_ATOMS: atom_id res chain seq x y z
N MET A 1 -1.14 -14.99 -8.81
CA MET A 1 -0.69 -14.19 -7.65
C MET A 1 0.83 -14.07 -7.68
N SER A 2 1.40 -12.87 -7.64
CA SER A 2 2.86 -12.71 -7.57
C SER A 2 3.31 -12.95 -6.14
N HIS A 3 4.24 -13.88 -5.92
CA HIS A 3 4.83 -14.15 -4.59
C HIS A 3 5.36 -12.86 -3.92
N LYS A 4 5.78 -11.88 -4.73
CA LYS A 4 6.24 -10.56 -4.28
C LYS A 4 5.13 -9.74 -3.62
N HIS A 5 3.93 -9.72 -4.19
CA HIS A 5 2.79 -8.96 -3.62
C HIS A 5 2.31 -9.58 -2.31
N ALA A 6 2.25 -10.92 -2.22
CA ALA A 6 1.91 -11.61 -0.98
C ALA A 6 2.95 -11.34 0.12
N HIS A 7 4.24 -11.38 -0.21
CA HIS A 7 5.30 -11.01 0.74
C HIS A 7 5.18 -9.56 1.18
N LEU A 8 4.96 -8.64 0.24
CA LEU A 8 4.78 -7.21 0.52
C LEU A 8 3.60 -6.95 1.46
N MET A 9 2.46 -7.60 1.23
CA MET A 9 1.31 -7.49 2.12
C MET A 9 1.63 -7.96 3.53
N ARG A 10 2.30 -9.12 3.69
CA ARG A 10 2.75 -9.57 5.01
C ARG A 10 3.66 -8.53 5.67
N THR A 11 4.58 -7.94 4.93
CA THR A 11 5.49 -6.90 5.44
C THR A 11 4.76 -5.61 5.84
N ILE A 12 3.72 -5.20 5.12
CA ILE A 12 2.89 -4.02 5.45
C ILE A 12 2.07 -4.28 6.73
N PHE A 13 1.51 -5.48 6.87
CA PHE A 13 0.70 -5.86 8.03
C PHE A 13 1.52 -6.31 9.24
N GLN A 14 2.84 -6.50 9.09
CA GLN A 14 3.74 -6.83 10.19
C GLN A 14 3.88 -5.67 11.19
N ASP A 15 3.97 -6.00 12.47
CA ASP A 15 4.32 -5.06 13.54
C ASP A 15 5.63 -5.51 14.23
N PRO A 16 6.70 -4.70 14.23
CA PRO A 16 6.79 -3.35 13.68
C PRO A 16 6.90 -3.32 12.13
N PRO A 17 6.46 -2.23 11.47
CA PRO A 17 6.53 -2.08 10.02
C PRO A 17 7.97 -1.93 9.52
N SER A 18 8.29 -2.61 8.41
CA SER A 18 9.64 -2.60 7.83
C SER A 18 9.89 -1.38 6.96
N ALA A 19 10.89 -0.55 7.28
CA ALA A 19 11.22 0.66 6.51
C ALA A 19 11.93 0.41 5.16
N ASN A 20 11.94 -0.83 4.67
CA ASN A 20 12.70 -1.24 3.47
C ASN A 20 11.79 -1.51 2.25
N ILE A 21 10.59 -0.93 2.24
CA ILE A 21 9.63 -1.12 1.15
C ILE A 21 9.79 0.03 0.16
N HIS A 22 9.96 -0.29 -1.13
CA HIS A 22 10.06 0.74 -2.17
C HIS A 22 8.67 1.24 -2.58
N TRP A 23 8.54 2.54 -2.86
CA TRP A 23 7.30 3.15 -3.35
C TRP A 23 6.77 2.43 -4.59
N ARG A 24 7.66 2.05 -5.53
CA ARG A 24 7.30 1.31 -6.75
C ARG A 24 6.60 -0.03 -6.45
N GLU A 25 6.96 -0.69 -5.36
CA GLU A 25 6.31 -1.94 -4.94
C GLU A 25 4.92 -1.67 -4.36
N ILE A 26 4.76 -0.61 -3.57
CA ILE A 26 3.47 -0.16 -3.04
C ILE A 26 2.54 0.27 -4.17
N GLU A 27 3.02 1.11 -5.08
CA GLU A 27 2.29 1.56 -6.27
C GLU A 27 1.84 0.36 -7.11
N SER A 28 2.74 -0.60 -7.37
CA SER A 28 2.39 -1.82 -8.09
C SER A 28 1.32 -2.65 -7.38
N LEU A 29 1.38 -2.76 -6.05
CA LEU A 29 0.36 -3.46 -5.26
C LEU A 29 -0.99 -2.71 -5.31
N LEU A 30 -0.98 -1.40 -5.13
CA LEU A 30 -2.17 -0.56 -5.17
C LEU A 30 -2.86 -0.65 -6.54
N LEU A 31 -2.12 -0.51 -7.63
CA LEU A 31 -2.64 -0.68 -8.99
C LEU A 31 -3.18 -2.09 -9.21
N HIS A 32 -2.51 -3.11 -8.69
CA HIS A 32 -2.99 -4.50 -8.76
C HIS A 32 -4.31 -4.72 -8.01
N LEU A 33 -4.50 -4.03 -6.88
CA LEU A 33 -5.74 -4.03 -6.11
C LEU A 33 -6.85 -3.18 -6.77
N GLY A 34 -6.56 -2.49 -7.87
CA GLY A 34 -7.50 -1.59 -8.54
C GLY A 34 -7.59 -0.21 -7.89
N ALA A 35 -6.57 0.21 -7.14
CA ALA A 35 -6.49 1.57 -6.62
C ALA A 35 -6.06 2.55 -7.72
N GLU A 36 -6.57 3.78 -7.64
CA GLU A 36 -6.13 4.90 -8.45
C GLU A 36 -5.12 5.73 -7.66
N VAL A 37 -3.96 6.01 -8.25
CA VAL A 37 -2.88 6.79 -7.62
C VAL A 37 -2.68 8.07 -8.42
N GLU A 38 -3.02 9.22 -7.83
CA GLU A 38 -2.95 10.53 -8.46
C GLU A 38 -1.96 11.44 -7.71
N PRO A 39 -1.04 12.14 -8.40
CA PRO A 39 -0.19 13.13 -7.75
C PRO A 39 -1.03 14.31 -7.24
N SER A 40 -0.74 14.74 -6.02
CA SER A 40 -1.42 15.85 -5.35
C SER A 40 -0.43 16.95 -4.94
N HIS A 41 -0.97 18.09 -4.50
CA HIS A 41 -0.17 19.24 -4.11
C HIS A 41 0.67 18.95 -2.86
N GLY A 42 1.94 19.38 -2.85
CA GLY A 42 2.82 19.26 -1.68
C GLY A 42 3.52 17.92 -1.52
N ALA A 43 3.96 17.29 -2.63
CA ALA A 43 4.68 16.01 -2.64
C ALA A 43 3.91 14.87 -1.97
N ARG A 44 2.62 14.76 -2.30
CA ARG A 44 1.73 13.68 -1.84
C ARG A 44 1.06 13.02 -3.02
N PHE A 45 0.64 11.76 -2.84
CA PHE A 45 -0.23 11.05 -3.75
C PHE A 45 -1.57 10.83 -3.09
N LYS A 46 -2.64 11.17 -3.81
CA LYS A 46 -3.98 10.76 -3.48
C LYS A 46 -4.17 9.33 -4.00
N ILE A 47 -4.60 8.44 -3.13
CA ILE A 47 -4.88 7.05 -3.46
C ILE A 47 -6.35 6.81 -3.21
N THR A 48 -7.05 6.29 -4.20
CA THR A 48 -8.47 5.93 -4.10
C THR A 48 -8.59 4.43 -4.31
N LEU A 49 -9.00 3.68 -3.28
CA LEU A 49 -9.19 2.23 -3.34
C LEU A 49 -10.54 1.87 -2.73
N ASN A 50 -11.37 1.12 -3.47
CA ASN A 50 -12.70 0.70 -3.01
C ASN A 50 -13.54 1.86 -2.43
N ARG A 51 -13.52 3.02 -3.11
CA ARG A 51 -14.19 4.27 -2.67
C ARG A 51 -13.64 4.91 -1.38
N VAL A 52 -12.49 4.44 -0.89
CA VAL A 52 -11.76 5.06 0.22
C VAL A 52 -10.61 5.88 -0.36
N ASP A 53 -10.60 7.17 -0.06
CA ASP A 53 -9.50 8.06 -0.38
C ASP A 53 -8.52 8.19 0.79
N ALA A 54 -7.23 8.22 0.47
CA ALA A 54 -6.16 8.55 1.41
C ALA A 54 -5.02 9.28 0.72
N PHE A 55 -4.17 9.90 1.53
CA PHE A 55 -2.99 10.61 1.05
C PHE A 55 -1.73 9.97 1.61
N LEU A 56 -0.81 9.57 0.73
CA LEU A 56 0.52 9.11 1.10
C LEU A 56 1.57 10.15 0.69
N HIS A 57 2.61 10.31 1.51
CA HIS A 57 3.71 11.20 1.19
C HIS A 57 4.66 10.56 0.18
N HIS A 58 5.10 11.34 -0.80
CA HIS A 58 6.19 10.92 -1.67
C HIS A 58 7.49 10.92 -0.86
N PRO A 59 8.26 9.82 -0.87
CA PRO A 59 9.52 9.82 -0.17
C PRO A 59 10.52 10.75 -0.88
N HIS A 60 11.03 11.74 -0.17
CA HIS A 60 11.72 12.91 -0.75
C HIS A 60 13.16 12.63 -1.24
N ASN A 61 13.83 11.56 -0.77
CA ASN A 61 15.24 11.29 -1.11
C ASN A 61 15.57 9.81 -1.35
N SER A 62 14.81 8.90 -0.76
CA SER A 62 15.00 7.47 -0.94
C SER A 62 13.74 6.94 -1.61
N SER A 63 13.86 6.08 -2.61
CA SER A 63 12.66 5.43 -3.20
C SER A 63 11.93 4.49 -2.23
N THR A 64 12.29 4.49 -0.94
CA THR A 64 11.77 3.68 0.15
C THR A 64 10.80 4.47 1.03
N CYS A 65 9.67 3.86 1.39
CA CYS A 65 8.67 4.43 2.28
C CYS A 65 9.10 4.36 3.75
N SER A 66 8.76 5.40 4.51
CA SER A 66 9.01 5.42 5.94
C SER A 66 8.07 4.49 6.69
N ARG A 67 8.40 4.15 7.93
CA ARG A 67 7.50 3.37 8.80
C ARG A 67 6.13 4.04 8.98
N THR A 68 6.11 5.38 8.96
CA THR A 68 4.87 6.16 9.07
C THR A 68 4.01 5.99 7.82
N ASP A 69 4.61 6.06 6.62
CA ASP A 69 3.88 5.86 5.36
C ASP A 69 3.29 4.45 5.27
N ILE A 70 4.03 3.45 5.76
CA ILE A 70 3.56 2.06 5.79
C ILE A 70 2.38 1.89 6.76
N LYS A 71 2.40 2.58 7.91
CA LYS A 71 1.25 2.58 8.83
C LYS A 71 0.01 3.19 8.16
N HIS A 72 0.15 4.35 7.52
CA HIS A 72 -0.94 4.99 6.80
C HIS A 72 -1.46 4.11 5.64
N LEU A 73 -0.56 3.44 4.91
CA LEU A 73 -0.93 2.49 3.86
C LEU A 73 -1.72 1.31 4.43
N ARG A 74 -1.28 0.74 5.56
CA ARG A 74 -1.99 -0.34 6.25
C ARG A 74 -3.40 0.09 6.68
N GLU A 75 -3.53 1.30 7.21
CA GLU A 75 -4.82 1.88 7.58
C GLU A 75 -5.72 2.04 6.35
N LEU A 76 -5.22 2.63 5.26
CA LEU A 76 -5.94 2.73 3.99
C LEU A 76 -6.45 1.38 3.49
N LEU A 77 -5.57 0.37 3.43
CA LEU A 77 -5.93 -0.98 2.98
C LEU A 77 -7.02 -1.57 3.89
N THR A 78 -6.89 -1.41 5.19
CA THR A 78 -7.88 -1.88 6.18
C THR A 78 -9.23 -1.18 5.97
N HIS A 79 -9.24 0.15 5.80
CA HIS A 79 -10.44 0.92 5.54
C HIS A 79 -11.10 0.55 4.20
N ALA A 80 -10.30 0.25 3.18
CA ALA A 80 -10.77 -0.24 1.90
C ALA A 80 -11.28 -1.69 1.94
N GLY A 81 -11.20 -2.38 3.09
CA GLY A 81 -11.59 -3.78 3.26
C GLY A 81 -10.55 -4.79 2.75
N VAL A 82 -9.35 -4.32 2.39
CA VAL A 82 -8.23 -5.17 1.96
C VAL A 82 -7.41 -5.54 3.18
N THR A 83 -7.60 -6.76 3.65
CA THR A 83 -6.77 -7.39 4.70
C THR A 83 -5.89 -8.47 4.10
N LEU A 84 -4.86 -8.92 4.84
CA LEU A 84 -4.06 -10.07 4.44
C LEU A 84 -4.95 -11.29 4.14
N SER A 85 -5.92 -11.56 5.02
CA SER A 85 -6.87 -12.67 4.86
C SER A 85 -7.78 -12.50 3.64
N SER A 86 -8.28 -11.29 3.37
CA SER A 86 -9.10 -11.03 2.16
C SER A 86 -8.29 -11.22 0.88
N TYR A 87 -7.01 -10.81 0.88
CA TYR A 87 -6.14 -10.95 -0.28
C TYR A 87 -5.72 -12.40 -0.54
N GLU A 88 -5.37 -13.15 0.50
CA GLU A 88 -5.06 -14.58 0.39
C GLU A 88 -6.32 -15.40 0.07
N GLY A 89 -7.48 -15.01 0.60
CA GLY A 89 -8.77 -15.68 0.37
C GLY A 89 -9.37 -15.45 -1.03
N GLY A 90 -9.18 -14.26 -1.62
CA GLY A 90 -9.59 -13.97 -2.99
C GLY A 90 -8.76 -14.68 -4.07
N ALA A 91 -7.68 -15.38 -3.69
CA ALA A 91 -6.89 -16.23 -4.60
C ALA A 91 -7.52 -17.61 -4.85
N SER A 92 -8.65 -17.92 -4.21
CA SER A 92 -9.45 -19.13 -4.42
C SER A 92 -10.80 -18.75 -5.04
N GLY A 93 -10.80 -18.42 -6.32
CA GLY A 93 -12.00 -18.10 -7.10
C GLY A 93 -11.71 -18.18 -8.59
#